data_AF-A0A843GSZ5-F1
#
_entry.id   AF-A0A843GSZ5-F1
#
_cell.length_a   1.000
_cell.length_b   1.000
_cell.length_c   1.000
_cell.angle_alpha   90.00
_cell.angle_beta   90.00
_cell.angle_gamma   90.00
#
_symmetry.space_group_name_H-M   'P 1'
#
loop_
_entity.id
_entity.type
_entity.pdbx_description
1 polymer ?
#
loop_
_entity_poly.entity_id
_entity_poly.type
_entity_poly.pdbx_seq_one_letter_code
_entity_poly.pdbx_strand_id
1 'polypeptide(L)' 'MLKIPITGKPLKPCPFCGSDNISLFEECVNFMNFKDYIYTIECSRCNARIKRYSVTGVKRSWNRRKGDPDDPM' A
#
# COMPACT_ATOMS: atom_id res chain seq x y z
N MET A 1 -4.02 -14.91 8.14
CA MET A 1 -4.10 -13.67 7.36
C MET A 1 -4.92 -12.66 8.15
N LEU A 2 -4.28 -11.68 8.77
CA LEU A 2 -4.97 -10.64 9.54
C LEU A 2 -5.59 -9.64 8.56
N LYS A 3 -6.93 -9.59 8.50
CA LYS A 3 -7.65 -8.51 7.83
C LYS A 3 -7.66 -7.31 8.77
N ILE A 4 -6.63 -6.48 8.69
CA ILE A 4 -6.55 -5.27 9.49
C ILE A 4 -7.61 -4.28 8.97
N PRO A 5 -8.54 -3.81 9.81
CA PRO A 5 -9.55 -2.83 9.39
C PRO A 5 -8.86 -1.56 8.89
N ILE A 6 -9.15 -1.20 7.65
CA ILE A 6 -8.49 -0.14 6.90
C ILE A 6 -9.04 1.21 7.37
N THR A 7 -8.61 1.74 8.51
CA THR A 7 -8.91 3.15 8.86
C THR A 7 -8.15 4.08 7.90
N GLY A 8 -8.87 4.92 7.15
CA GLY A 8 -8.34 5.82 6.10
C GLY A 8 -9.05 5.67 4.74
N LYS A 9 -8.77 6.57 3.78
CA LYS A 9 -9.34 6.50 2.41
C LYS A 9 -9.16 5.08 1.83
N PRO A 10 -10.18 4.51 1.17
CA PRO A 10 -10.08 3.18 0.55
C PRO A 10 -8.97 3.15 -0.51
N LEU A 11 -8.40 1.97 -0.73
CA LEU A 11 -7.44 1.75 -1.80
C LEU A 11 -8.14 1.84 -3.15
N LYS A 12 -7.59 2.63 -4.07
CA LYS A 12 -8.01 2.63 -5.48
C LYS A 12 -7.64 1.27 -6.12
N PRO A 13 -8.39 0.85 -7.16
CA PRO A 13 -8.04 -0.34 -7.96
C PRO A 13 -6.62 -0.26 -8.49
N CYS A 14 -6.05 -1.40 -8.88
CA CYS A 14 -4.68 -1.47 -9.35
C CYS A 14 -4.47 -0.51 -10.53
N PRO A 15 -3.48 0.39 -10.46
CA PRO A 15 -3.27 1.41 -11.48
C PRO A 15 -2.78 0.83 -12.81
N PHE A 16 -2.27 -0.40 -12.82
CA PHE A 16 -1.70 -1.04 -14.00
C PHE A 16 -2.69 -1.98 -14.71
N CYS A 17 -3.52 -2.72 -13.96
CA CYS A 17 -4.41 -3.74 -14.52
C CYS A 17 -5.89 -3.56 -14.15
N GLY A 18 -6.23 -2.51 -13.38
CA GLY A 18 -7.59 -2.19 -12.96
C GLY A 18 -8.21 -3.15 -11.95
N SER A 19 -7.47 -4.14 -11.43
CA SER A 19 -8.01 -5.13 -10.48
C SER A 19 -8.21 -4.56 -9.08
N ASP A 20 -9.33 -4.90 -8.45
CA ASP A 20 -9.61 -4.64 -7.03
C ASP A 20 -9.00 -5.70 -6.10
N ASN A 21 -8.36 -6.74 -6.64
CA ASN A 21 -7.69 -7.76 -5.85
C ASN A 21 -6.34 -7.23 -5.36
N ILE A 22 -6.41 -6.44 -4.30
CA ILE A 22 -5.29 -5.72 -3.69
C ILE A 22 -5.18 -6.13 -2.22
N SER A 23 -3.96 -6.48 -1.81
CA SER A 23 -3.63 -6.82 -0.44
C SER A 23 -2.76 -5.73 0.18
N LEU A 24 -3.05 -5.37 1.43
CA LEU A 24 -2.18 -4.57 2.29
C LEU A 24 -1.67 -5.48 3.41
N PHE A 25 -0.35 -5.55 3.56
CA PHE A 25 0.28 -6.32 4.62
C PHE A 25 1.34 -5.48 5.33
N GLU A 26 1.55 -5.81 6.60
CA GLU A 26 2.57 -5.23 7.48
C GLU A 26 3.65 -6.29 7.73
N GLU A 27 4.90 -5.91 7.54
CA GLU A 27 6.10 -6.71 7.80
C GLU A 27 6.89 -6.02 8.91
N CYS A 28 7.10 -6.72 10.04
CA CYS A 28 8.02 -6.25 11.08
C CYS A 28 9.46 -6.50 10.64
N VAL A 29 10.29 -5.46 10.63
CA VAL A 29 11.70 -5.52 10.29
C VAL A 29 12.55 -5.16 11.50
N ASN A 30 13.60 -5.93 11.75
CA ASN A 30 14.58 -5.62 12.79
C ASN A 30 15.73 -4.86 12.14
N PHE A 31 15.99 -3.63 12.60
CA PHE A 31 17.11 -2.82 12.15
C PHE A 31 17.94 -2.38 13.35
N MET A 32 19.20 -2.85 13.44
CA MET A 32 20.16 -2.46 14.49
C MET A 32 19.56 -2.43 15.91
N ASN A 33 18.86 -3.50 16.33
CA ASN A 33 18.18 -3.65 17.63
C ASN A 33 16.87 -2.84 17.81
N PHE A 34 16.38 -2.17 16.78
CA PHE A 34 15.06 -1.54 16.76
C PHE A 34 14.07 -2.36 15.92
N LYS A 35 12.82 -2.44 16.38
CA LYS A 35 11.71 -2.98 15.58
C LYS A 35 11.07 -1.83 14.82
N ASP A 36 10.98 -1.98 13.52
CA ASP A 36 10.27 -1.07 12.64
C ASP A 36 9.25 -1.85 11.79
N TYR A 37 8.32 -1.16 11.16
CA TYR A 37 7.25 -1.76 10.38
C TYR A 37 7.26 -1.23 8.95
N ILE A 38 7.26 -2.16 8.00
CA ILE A 38 7.11 -1.86 6.57
C ILE A 38 5.72 -2.29 6.14
N TYR A 39 5.02 -1.38 5.49
CA TYR A 39 3.72 -1.62 4.89
C TYR A 39 3.88 -1.83 3.39
N THR A 40 3.31 -2.93 2.90
CA THR A 40 3.34 -3.29 1.49
C THR A 40 1.92 -3.35 0.94
N ILE A 41 1.68 -2.71 -0.20
CA ILE A 41 0.49 -2.94 -1.01
C ILE A 41 0.89 -3.73 -2.25
N GLU A 42 0.12 -4.76 -2.56
CA GLU A 42 0.33 -5.64 -3.72
C GLU A 42 -0.99 -5.92 -4.46
N CYS A 43 -0.95 -5.89 -5.79
CA CYS A 43 -2.03 -6.41 -6.61
C CYS A 43 -1.79 -7.89 -6.92
N SER A 44 -2.69 -8.77 -6.48
CA SER A 44 -2.59 -10.22 -6.69
C SER A 44 -2.74 -10.65 -8.16
N ARG A 45 -3.20 -9.76 -9.05
CA ARG A 45 -3.40 -10.05 -10.47
C ARG A 45 -2.16 -9.82 -11.32
N CYS A 46 -1.46 -8.70 -11.11
CA CYS A 46 -0.32 -8.28 -11.93
C CYS A 46 0.98 -8.13 -11.14
N ASN A 47 0.96 -8.46 -9.85
CA ASN A 47 2.09 -8.39 -8.92
C ASN A 47 2.70 -6.98 -8.76
N ALA A 48 1.96 -5.94 -9.18
CA ALA A 48 2.36 -4.57 -8.93
C ALA A 48 2.40 -4.32 -7.42
N ARG A 49 3.54 -3.83 -6.92
CA ARG A 49 3.78 -3.66 -5.49
C ARG A 49 4.37 -2.30 -5.12
N ILE A 50 4.24 -1.91 -3.86
CA ILE A 50 4.91 -0.74 -3.27
C ILE A 50 5.13 -0.97 -1.77
N LYS A 51 6.25 -0.47 -1.23
CA LYS A 51 6.61 -0.53 0.19
C LYS A 51 6.86 0.86 0.78
N ARG A 52 6.38 1.13 1.99
CA ARG A 52 6.67 2.35 2.78
C ARG A 52 6.66 2.04 4.29
N TYR A 53 7.31 2.88 5.08
CA TYR A 53 7.34 2.79 6.55
C TYR A 53 6.07 3.33 7.25
N SER A 54 5.02 3.67 6.50
CA SER A 54 3.75 4.09 7.11
C SER A 54 2.54 3.65 6.28
N VAL A 55 1.45 3.27 6.96
CA VAL A 55 0.17 2.92 6.34
C VAL A 55 -0.34 4.07 5.46
N THR A 56 -0.30 5.29 5.97
CA THR A 56 -0.76 6.48 5.24
C THR A 56 0.09 6.74 4.00
N GLY A 57 1.42 6.62 4.13
CA GLY A 57 2.35 6.82 3.03
C GLY A 57 2.20 5.77 1.93
N VAL A 58 2.02 4.49 2.29
CA VAL A 58 1.85 3.41 1.30
C VAL A 58 0.54 3.58 0.54
N LYS A 59 -0.57 3.88 1.25
CA LYS A 59 -1.90 4.13 0.63
C LYS A 59 -1.87 5.33 -0.30
N ARG A 60 -1.31 6.46 0.15
CA ARG A 60 -1.16 7.68 -0.65
C ARG A 60 -0.35 7.40 -1.92
N SER A 61 0.80 6.76 -1.77
CA SER A 61 1.68 6.45 -2.91
C SER A 61 1.02 5.50 -3.90
N TRP A 62 0.23 4.53 -3.43
CA TRP A 62 -0.55 3.64 -4.29
C TRP A 62 -1.64 4.41 -5.06
N ASN A 63 -2.45 5.21 -4.36
CA ASN A 63 -3.57 5.93 -4.94
C ASN A 63 -3.16 7.04 -5.94
N ARG A 64 -1.95 7.59 -5.81
CA ARG A 64 -1.37 8.56 -6.75
C ARG A 64 -1.02 7.97 -8.12
N ARG A 65 -0.68 6.67 -8.19
CA ARG A 65 -0.36 6.00 -9.46
C ARG A 65 -1.52 5.97 -10.46
N LYS A 66 -2.75 6.17 -9.99
CA LYS A 66 -3.96 6.27 -10.82
C LYS A 66 -4.29 7.71 -11.26
N GLY A 67 -3.40 8.66 -10.94
CA GLY A 67 -3.73 10.09 -10.90
C GLY A 67 -4.48 10.38 -9.60
N ASP A 68 -3.89 11.19 -8.73
CA ASP A 68 -4.63 11.86 -7.67
C ASP A 68 -5.01 13.25 -8.19
N PRO A 69 -6.31 13.57 -8.38
CA PRO A 69 -6.70 14.91 -8.84
C PRO A 69 -6.28 16.01 -7.84
N ASP A 70 -6.00 15.65 -6.58
CA ASP A 70 -5.62 16.58 -5.51
C ASP A 70 -4.09 16.72 -5.32
N ASP A 71 -3.27 16.07 -6.16
CA ASP A 71 -1.80 16.12 -6.08
C ASP A 71 -1.22 16.15 -7.51
N PRO A 72 -1.08 17.34 -8.13
CA PRO A 72 -0.41 17.46 -9.42
C PRO A 72 1.05 17.01 -9.23
N MET A 73 1.50 16.14 -10.14
CA MET A 73 2.89 15.67 -10.22
C MET A 73 3.90 16.81 -10.26
#